data_AF-A0A1G8BZS8-F1
#
_entry.id   AF-A0A1G8BZS8-F1
#
_cell.length_a   1.000
_cell.length_b   1.000
_cell.length_c   1.000
_cell.angle_alpha   90.00
_cell.angle_beta   90.00
_cell.angle_gamma   90.00
#
_symmetry.space_group_name_H-M   'P 1'
#
loop_
_entity.id
_entity.type
_entity.pdbx_description
1 polymer ?
#
loop_
_entity_poly.entity_id
_entity_poly.type
_entity_poly.pdbx_seq_one_letter_code
_entity_poly.pdbx_strand_id
1 'polypeptide(L)' 'MAQQEVEHSLPQGIGRPATNALLLAGFTHLEQFTTVSEKDLLKLHGVGPKAIRILREALHEKRLSFSEDAQ' A
#
# COMPACT_ATOMS: atom_id res chain seq x y z
N MET A 1 0.27 18.72 -23.85
CA MET A 1 -0.51 18.41 -22.64
C MET A 1 0.30 17.39 -21.86
N ALA A 2 0.96 17.82 -20.77
CA ALA A 2 1.82 16.96 -19.96
C ALA A 2 0.92 16.06 -19.12
N GLN A 3 0.58 14.89 -19.65
CA GLN A 3 -0.11 13.87 -18.88
C GLN A 3 0.92 13.33 -17.90
N GLN A 4 0.83 13.80 -16.66
CA GLN A 4 1.59 13.27 -15.55
C GLN A 4 1.47 11.74 -15.58
N GLU A 5 2.59 11.09 -15.84
CA GLU A 5 2.82 9.68 -15.61
C GLU A 5 2.73 9.47 -14.10
N VAL A 6 1.50 9.50 -13.59
CA VAL A 6 1.22 9.12 -12.21
C VAL A 6 1.42 7.62 -12.21
N GLU A 7 2.65 7.19 -12.00
CA GLU A 7 2.98 5.82 -11.67
C GLU A 7 2.38 5.53 -10.30
N HIS A 8 1.09 5.16 -10.30
CA HIS A 8 0.40 4.67 -9.12
C HIS A 8 1.16 3.43 -8.67
N SER A 9 2.06 3.59 -7.70
CA SER A 9 3.04 2.57 -7.34
C SER A 9 2.42 1.45 -6.49
N LEU A 10 1.12 1.21 -6.59
CA LEU A 10 0.47 0.12 -5.87
C LEU A 10 0.86 -1.21 -6.53
N PRO A 11 1.35 -2.20 -5.76
CA PRO A 11 1.77 -3.46 -6.33
C PRO A 11 0.59 -4.22 -6.94
N GLN A 12 0.82 -4.75 -8.14
CA GLN A 12 -0.16 -5.57 -8.84
C GLN A 12 -0.35 -6.88 -8.07
N GLY A 13 -1.53 -7.08 -7.47
CA GLY A 13 -1.85 -8.32 -6.75
C GLY A 13 -2.65 -8.13 -5.45
N ILE A 14 -2.70 -6.91 -4.91
CA ILE A 14 -3.45 -6.57 -3.68
C ILE A 14 -4.94 -6.95 -3.79
N GLY A 15 -5.47 -6.97 -5.01
CA GLY A 15 -6.84 -7.36 -5.32
C GLY A 15 -7.80 -6.18 -5.29
N ARG A 16 -8.82 -6.22 -6.16
CA ARG A 16 -9.78 -5.12 -6.37
C ARG A 16 -10.37 -4.49 -5.09
N PRO A 17 -10.82 -5.24 -4.07
CA PRO A 17 -11.40 -4.63 -2.86
C PRO A 17 -10.36 -3.87 -2.02
N ALA A 18 -9.15 -4.43 -1.89
CA ALA A 18 -8.09 -3.79 -1.13
C ALA A 18 -7.53 -2.59 -1.88
N THR A 19 -7.35 -2.67 -3.21
CA THR A 19 -6.97 -1.51 -4.04
C THR A 19 -7.97 -0.37 -3.88
N ASN A 20 -9.27 -0.65 -3.94
CA ASN A 20 -10.31 0.38 -3.70
C ASN A 20 -10.24 0.96 -2.28
N ALA A 21 -10.09 0.12 -1.25
CA ALA A 21 -9.99 0.60 0.13
C ALA A 21 -8.78 1.52 0.34
N LEU A 22 -7.64 1.18 -0.28
CA LEU A 22 -6.42 1.98 -0.25
C LEU A 22 -6.60 3.32 -0.98
N LEU A 23 -7.17 3.29 -2.19
CA LEU A 23 -7.51 4.49 -2.96
C LEU A 23 -8.47 5.41 -2.20
N LEU A 24 -9.52 4.83 -1.58
CA LEU A 24 -10.49 5.57 -0.78
C LEU A 24 -9.86 6.19 0.47
N ALA A 25 -8.86 5.53 1.05
CA ALA A 25 -8.07 6.05 2.16
C ALA A 25 -6.95 7.02 1.72
N GLY A 26 -6.81 7.29 0.41
CA GLY A 26 -5.83 8.22 -0.14
C GLY A 26 -4.42 7.65 -0.31
N PHE A 27 -4.27 6.32 -0.24
CA PHE A 27 -3.01 5.63 -0.50
C PHE A 27 -2.88 5.31 -1.99
N THR A 28 -2.01 6.03 -2.69
CA THR A 28 -1.72 5.82 -4.11
C THR A 28 -0.27 5.44 -4.37
N HIS A 29 0.61 5.59 -3.36
CA HIS A 29 2.05 5.33 -3.47
C HIS A 29 2.57 4.42 -2.36
N LEU A 30 3.64 3.69 -2.67
CA LEU A 30 4.29 2.79 -1.71
C LEU A 30 4.87 3.53 -0.50
N GLU A 31 5.43 4.72 -0.71
CA GLU A 31 6.06 5.52 0.34
C GLU A 31 5.09 5.91 1.45
N GLN A 32 3.81 6.13 1.12
CA GLN A 32 2.80 6.46 2.12
C GLN A 32 2.60 5.30 3.11
N PHE A 33 2.81 4.06 2.68
CA PHE A 33 2.75 2.91 3.58
C PHE A 33 3.87 2.87 4.62
N THR A 34 4.99 3.57 4.38
CA THR A 34 6.08 3.66 5.36
C THR A 34 5.70 4.54 6.55
N THR A 35 4.70 5.40 6.39
CA THR A 35 4.16 6.28 7.45
C THR A 35 2.99 5.67 8.21
N VAL A 36 2.51 4.50 7.79
CA VAL A 36 1.40 3.81 8.44
C VAL A 36 1.77 2.39 8.82
N SER A 37 0.94 1.84 9.71
CA SER A 37 1.10 0.53 10.31
C SER A 37 0.29 -0.53 9.57
N GLU A 38 0.75 -1.78 9.53
CA GLU A 38 -0.01 -2.90 8.95
C GLU A 38 -1.36 -3.07 9.66
N LYS A 39 -1.40 -2.84 10.97
CA LYS A 39 -2.62 -2.83 11.79
C LYS A 39 -3.60 -1.76 11.35
N ASP A 40 -3.14 -0.55 11.00
CA ASP A 40 -4.03 0.50 10.51
C ASP A 40 -4.57 0.21 9.13
N LEU A 41 -3.74 -0.40 8.27
CA LEU A 41 -4.19 -0.90 6.99
C LEU A 41 -5.21 -2.04 7.15
N LEU A 42 -5.02 -2.96 8.10
CA LEU A 42 -5.98 -4.02 8.42
C LEU A 42 -7.33 -3.51 8.97
N LYS A 43 -7.37 -2.29 9.51
CA LYS A 43 -8.64 -1.65 9.92
C LYS A 43 -9.44 -1.15 8.71
N LEU A 44 -8.81 -0.96 7.54
CA LEU A 44 -9.50 -0.50 6.34
C LEU A 44 -10.38 -1.63 5.79
N HIS A 45 -11.68 -1.33 5.63
CA HIS A 45 -12.66 -2.30 5.14
C HIS A 45 -12.34 -2.72 3.70
N GLY A 46 -11.84 -3.94 3.53
CA GLY A 46 -11.42 -4.49 2.23
C GLY A 46 -9.93 -4.79 2.11
N VAL A 47 -9.09 -4.31 3.03
CA VAL A 47 -7.66 -4.67 3.10
C VAL A 47 -7.49 -5.92 3.97
N GLY A 48 -7.29 -7.06 3.30
CA GLY A 48 -7.04 -8.33 3.98
C GLY A 48 -5.55 -8.59 4.25
N PRO A 49 -5.22 -9.64 5.04
CA PRO A 49 -3.84 -10.06 5.30
C PRO A 49 -3.06 -10.38 4.01
N LYS A 50 -3.76 -10.78 2.94
CA LYS A 50 -3.17 -10.97 1.61
C LYS A 50 -2.66 -9.66 1.01
N ALA A 51 -3.40 -8.56 1.16
CA ALA A 51 -3.00 -7.24 0.68
C ALA A 51 -1.75 -6.75 1.40
N ILE A 52 -1.73 -6.90 2.74
CA ILE A 52 -0.59 -6.55 3.58
C ILE A 52 0.66 -7.31 3.16
N ARG A 53 0.56 -8.62 2.92
CA ARG A 53 1.71 -9.43 2.49
C ARG A 53 2.31 -8.92 1.18
N ILE A 54 1.46 -8.60 0.21
CA ILE A 54 1.89 -8.10 -1.10
C ILE A 54 2.50 -6.70 -0.98
N LEU A 55 1.92 -5.84 -0.16
CA LEU A 55 2.49 -4.52 0.16
C LEU A 55 3.85 -4.66 0.84
N ARG A 56 3.99 -5.57 1.81
CA ARG A 56 5.25 -5.87 2.50
C ARG A 56 6.32 -6.31 1.51
N GLU A 57 6.00 -7.25 0.62
CA GLU A 57 6.91 -7.74 -0.42
C GLU A 57 7.37 -6.59 -1.33
N ALA A 58 6.43 -5.79 -1.84
CA ALA A 58 6.73 -4.65 -2.71
C ALA A 58 7.53 -3.53 -2.02
N LEU A 59 7.25 -3.26 -0.74
CA LEU A 59 8.03 -2.34 0.08
C LEU A 59 9.46 -2.85 0.25
N HIS A 60 9.61 -4.13 0.57
CA HIS A 60 10.91 -4.76 0.75
C HIS A 60 11.75 -4.75 -0.54
N GLU A 61 11.14 -4.96 -1.71
CA GLU A 61 11.82 -4.81 -3.01
C GLU A 61 12.36 -3.39 -3.23
N LYS A 62 11.68 -2.37 -2.67
CA LYS A 62 12.11 -0.96 -2.69
C LYS A 62 13.02 -0.59 -1.51
N ARG A 63 13.40 -1.55 -0.65
CA ARG A 63 14.08 -1.32 0.65
C ARG A 63 13.33 -0.36 1.59
N LEU A 64 12.01 -0.39 1.49
CA LEU A 64 11.10 0.31 2.38
C LEU A 64 10.46 -0.70 3.36
N SER A 65 9.86 -0.20 4.41
CA SER A 65 9.19 -1.01 5.43
C SER A 65 8.00 -0.23 5.98
N PHE A 66 6.98 -0.92 6.49
CA PHE A 66 5.90 -0.26 7.20
C PHE A 66 6.41 0.38 8.49
N SER A 67 5.66 1.35 9.02
CA SER A 67 6.04 2.02 10.27
C SER A 67 6.06 1.08 11.48
N GLU A 68 5.39 -0.08 11.45
CA GLU A 68 5.46 -1.08 12.54
C GLU A 68 6.75 -1.90 12.56
N ASP A 69 7.44 -2.06 11.42
CA ASP A 69 8.66 -2.87 11.31
C ASP A 69 9.93 -2.00 11.58
N ALA A 70 9.78 -0.67 11.60
CA ALA A 70 10.87 0.29 11.83
C ALA A 70 11.18 0.55 13.33
N GLN A 71 10.76 -0.33 14.24
CA GLN A 71 10.91 -0.18 15.69
C GLN A 71 11.94 -1.15 16.28
#